data_AF-A0A177ZQH6-F1
#
_entry.id   AF-A0A177ZQH6-F1
#
_cell.length_a   1.000
_cell.length_b   1.000
_cell.length_c   1.000
_cell.angle_alpha   90.00
_cell.angle_beta   90.00
_cell.angle_gamma   90.00
#
_symmetry.space_group_name_H-M   'P 1'
#
loop_
_entity.id
_entity.type
_entity.pdbx_description
1 polymer ?
#
loop_
_entity_poly.entity_id
_entity_poly.type
_entity_poly.pdbx_seq_one_letter_code
_entity_poly.pdbx_strand_id
1 'polypeptide(L)'
;MTRVKIQENQIKYDKRHDVLHVFFYPDFMTIDDEEYPGVLVRRSIKDEETITGLTILDFTKMQSKDILPSILPQYDFDEIAIH
;
A
#
# COMPACT_ATOMS: atom_id res chain seq x y z
N MET A 1 -14.98 -11.48 -5.82
CA MET A 1 -14.17 -10.93 -4.71
C MET A 1 -14.25 -9.42 -4.81
N THR A 2 -14.77 -8.75 -3.78
CA THR A 2 -14.83 -7.28 -3.74
C THR A 2 -13.45 -6.77 -3.33
N ARG A 3 -12.77 -6.02 -4.20
CA ARG A 3 -11.48 -5.40 -3.86
C ARG A 3 -11.69 -4.32 -2.80
N VAL A 4 -10.73 -4.18 -1.88
CA VAL A 4 -10.69 -3.10 -0.90
C VAL A 4 -10.29 -1.82 -1.63
N LYS A 5 -11.21 -0.86 -1.70
CA LYS A 5 -10.93 0.46 -2.25
C LYS A 5 -10.08 1.27 -1.27
N ILE A 6 -8.97 1.80 -1.76
CA ILE A 6 -8.10 2.70 -1.01
C ILE A 6 -8.62 4.13 -1.16
N GLN A 7 -8.84 4.84 -0.05
CA GLN A 7 -9.34 6.21 -0.07
C GLN A 7 -8.20 7.23 -0.15
N GLU A 8 -8.45 8.40 -0.73
CA GLU A 8 -7.43 9.47 -0.88
C GLU A 8 -6.89 9.99 0.46
N ASN A 9 -7.69 9.97 1.52
CA ASN A 9 -7.25 10.37 2.87
C ASN A 9 -6.38 9.31 3.56
N GLN A 10 -6.32 8.09 3.02
CA GLN A 10 -5.50 6.99 3.52
C GLN A 10 -4.14 6.93 2.83
N ILE A 11 -3.92 7.72 1.78
CA ILE A 11 -2.68 7.69 1.01
C ILE A 11 -1.82 8.91 1.27
N LYS A 12 -0.50 8.70 1.21
CA LYS A 12 0.49 9.76 1.19
C LYS A 12 1.55 9.39 0.19
N TYR A 13 1.61 10.14 -0.90
CA TYR A 13 2.61 9.95 -1.93
C TYR A 13 3.80 10.89 -1.74
N ASP A 14 4.99 10.32 -1.63
CA ASP A 14 6.26 11.03 -1.64
C ASP A 14 6.85 11.04 -3.06
N LYS A 15 6.63 12.15 -3.76
CA LYS A 15 7.18 12.40 -5.11
C LYS A 15 8.69 12.36 -5.18
N ARG A 16 9.40 12.70 -4.09
CA ARG A 16 10.86 12.83 -4.12
C ARG A 16 11.54 11.47 -4.22
N HIS A 17 10.93 10.46 -3.60
CA HIS A 17 11.44 9.10 -3.56
C HIS A 17 10.60 8.11 -4.39
N ASP A 18 9.53 8.59 -5.03
CA ASP A 18 8.52 7.79 -5.73
C ASP A 18 7.91 6.68 -4.86
N VAL A 19 7.50 7.06 -3.65
CA VAL A 19 6.96 6.12 -2.64
C VAL A 19 5.52 6.45 -2.32
N LEU A 20 4.63 5.46 -2.42
CA LEU A 20 3.25 5.58 -1.95
C LEU A 20 3.11 4.89 -0.59
N HIS A 21 2.70 5.65 0.42
CA HIS A 21 2.29 5.09 1.70
C HIS A 21 0.77 5.02 1.78
N VAL A 22 0.23 3.89 2.22
CA VAL A 22 -1.19 3.65 2.47
C VAL A 22 -1.37 3.30 3.94
N PHE A 23 -2.27 3.99 4.63
CA PHE A 23 -2.55 3.86 6.04
C PHE A 23 -4.01 3.45 6.23
N PHE A 24 -4.26 2.19 6.56
CA PHE A 24 -5.62 1.71 6.82
C PHE A 24 -6.05 2.00 8.25
N TYR A 25 -5.11 2.01 9.21
CA TYR A 25 -5.37 2.23 10.62
C TYR A 25 -4.32 3.15 11.27
N PRO A 26 -4.72 4.18 12.04
CA PRO A 26 -3.81 5.22 12.54
C PRO A 26 -3.01 4.86 13.82
N ASP A 27 -3.40 3.84 14.60
CA ASP A 27 -2.94 3.71 16.01
C ASP A 27 -2.36 2.33 16.41
N PHE A 28 -1.90 1.54 15.46
CA PHE A 28 -1.27 0.25 15.79
C PHE A 28 0.25 0.37 15.88
N MET A 29 0.86 -0.33 16.84
CA MET A 29 2.27 -0.68 16.73
C MET A 29 2.39 -1.65 15.55
N THR A 30 3.15 -1.27 14.54
CA THR A 30 3.28 -2.03 13.30
C THR A 30 4.70 -2.51 13.08
N ILE A 31 4.82 -3.65 12.40
CA ILE A 31 6.05 -4.10 11.78
C ILE A 31 5.92 -3.97 10.27
N ASP A 32 6.98 -3.50 9.61
CA ASP A 32 7.08 -3.44 8.16
C ASP A 32 7.80 -4.70 7.67
N ASP A 33 7.13 -5.49 6.82
CA ASP A 33 7.73 -6.68 6.22
C ASP A 33 7.71 -6.58 4.68
N GLU A 34 8.81 -6.95 4.03
CA GLU A 34 8.91 -6.93 2.57
C GLU A 34 8.40 -8.25 1.99
N GLU A 35 7.09 -8.33 1.73
CA GLU A 35 6.50 -9.52 1.14
C GLU A 35 6.72 -9.62 -0.37
N TYR A 36 6.87 -8.48 -1.04
CA TYR A 36 7.13 -8.43 -2.48
C TYR A 36 8.23 -7.41 -2.79
N PRO A 37 8.99 -7.60 -3.88
CA PRO A 37 10.02 -6.65 -4.28
C PRO A 37 9.45 -5.24 -4.43
N GLY A 38 9.86 -4.33 -3.53
CA GLY A 38 9.40 -2.94 -3.53
C GLY A 38 8.02 -2.70 -2.90
N VAL A 39 7.42 -3.68 -2.22
CA VAL A 39 6.20 -3.48 -1.43
C VAL A 39 6.41 -3.97 0.00
N LEU A 40 6.33 -3.03 0.93
CA LEU A 40 6.35 -3.30 2.36
C LEU A 40 4.91 -3.37 2.85
N VAL A 41 4.54 -4.50 3.43
CA VAL A 41 3.24 -4.69 4.07
C VAL A 41 3.40 -4.37 5.55
N ARG A 42 2.60 -3.43 6.05
CA ARG A 42 2.60 -3.12 7.49
C ARG A 42 1.57 -3.99 8.17
N ARG A 43 1.98 -4.73 9.19
CA ARG A 43 1.12 -5.58 9.99
C ARG A 43 1.12 -5.13 11.43
N SER A 44 -0.01 -5.30 12.12
CA SER A 44 -0.10 -5.04 13.55
C SER A 44 0.74 -6.05 14.32
N ILE A 45 1.55 -5.58 15.28
CA ILE A 45 2.30 -6.45 16.19
C ILE A 45 1.36 -7.23 17.13
N LYS A 46 0.18 -6.66 17.42
CA LYS A 46 -0.81 -7.29 18.31
C LYS A 46 -1.63 -8.37 17.59
N ASP A 47 -1.78 -8.23 16.27
CA ASP A 47 -2.59 -9.09 15.43
C ASP A 47 -1.93 -9.22 14.05
N GLU A 48 -1.12 -10.28 13.88
CA GLU A 48 -0.28 -10.46 12.69
C GLU A 48 -1.10 -10.63 11.39
N GLU A 49 -2.38 -10.98 11.49
CA GLU A 49 -3.30 -11.09 10.35
C GLU A 49 -3.85 -9.71 9.92
N THR A 50 -3.77 -8.70 10.78
CA THR A 50 -4.26 -7.35 10.49
C THR A 50 -3.21 -6.53 9.74
N ILE A 51 -3.46 -6.32 8.44
CA ILE A 51 -2.70 -5.37 7.62
C ILE A 51 -3.12 -3.95 7.98
N THR A 52 -2.19 -3.20 8.54
CA THR A 52 -2.39 -1.82 9.02
C THR A 52 -2.08 -0.78 7.96
N GLY A 53 -1.29 -1.14 6.94
CA GLY A 53 -0.91 -0.25 5.86
C GLY A 53 -0.02 -0.93 4.83
N LEU A 54 0.34 -0.17 3.80
CA LEU A 54 1.25 -0.59 2.73
C LEU A 54 2.23 0.54 2.44
N THR A 55 3.45 0.20 2.05
CA THR A 55 4.40 1.13 1.45
C THR A 55 4.84 0.54 0.12
N ILE A 56 4.56 1.24 -0.96
CA ILE A 56 4.92 0.83 -2.32
C ILE A 56 6.05 1.75 -2.79
N LEU A 57 7.22 1.16 -3.06
CA LEU A 57 8.38 1.80 -3.66
C LEU A 57 8.23 1.80 -5.19
N ASP A 58 8.84 2.77 -5.87
CA ASP A 58 8.74 2.94 -7.33
C ASP A 58 7.27 2.91 -7.83
N PHE A 59 6.35 3.57 -7.09
CA PHE A 59 4.90 3.44 -7.31
C PHE A 59 4.51 3.77 -8.76
N THR A 60 5.03 4.85 -9.33
CA THR A 60 4.70 5.25 -10.70
C THR A 60 5.08 4.18 -11.73
N LYS A 61 6.23 3.53 -11.51
CA LYS A 61 6.71 2.45 -12.37
C LYS A 61 5.87 1.17 -12.20
N MET A 62 5.48 0.84 -10.96
CA MET A 62 4.62 -0.32 -10.71
C MET A 62 3.20 -0.12 -11.28
N GLN A 63 2.65 1.09 -11.16
CA GLN A 63 1.37 1.47 -11.74
C GLN A 63 1.43 1.44 -13.27
N SER A 64 2.45 2.06 -13.88
CA SER A 64 2.63 2.05 -15.35
C SER A 64 2.80 0.65 -15.94
N LYS A 65 3.33 -0.29 -15.16
CA LYS A 65 3.52 -1.69 -15.57
C LYS A 65 2.39 -2.62 -15.16
N ASP A 66 1.34 -2.10 -14.53
CA ASP A 66 0.20 -2.88 -14.02
C ASP A 66 0.61 -4.05 -13.10
N ILE A 67 1.66 -3.83 -12.30
CA ILE A 67 2.21 -4.87 -11.39
C ILE A 67 1.34 -4.97 -10.13
N LEU A 68 0.83 -3.84 -9.63
CA LEU A 68 0.13 -3.74 -8.34
C LEU A 68 -1.09 -4.67 -8.25
N PRO A 69 -1.99 -4.76 -9.25
CA PRO A 69 -3.14 -5.66 -9.17
C PRO A 69 -2.75 -7.15 -9.18
N SER A 70 -1.54 -7.48 -9.65
CA SER A 70 -1.03 -8.86 -9.69
C SER A 70 -0.44 -9.29 -8.34
N ILE A 71 0.27 -8.39 -7.65
CA ILE A 71 0.88 -8.67 -6.34
C ILE A 71 -0.10 -8.46 -5.18
N LEU A 72 -1.02 -7.52 -5.33
CA LEU A 72 -1.97 -7.09 -4.31
C LEU A 72 -3.39 -7.11 -4.88
N PRO A 73 -3.90 -8.28 -5.33
CA PRO A 73 -5.20 -8.39 -5.99
C PRO A 73 -6.38 -8.03 -5.08
N GLN A 74 -6.18 -8.04 -3.76
CA GLN A 74 -7.18 -7.65 -2.79
C GLN A 74 -7.41 -6.13 -2.70
N TYR A 75 -6.50 -5.30 -3.21
CA TYR A 75 -6.58 -3.84 -3.15
C TYR A 75 -6.85 -3.24 -4.52
N ASP A 76 -7.63 -2.17 -4.54
CA ASP A 76 -7.92 -1.38 -5.73
C ASP A 76 -7.07 -0.11 -5.75
N PHE A 77 -6.21 0.02 -6.76
CA PHE A 77 -5.29 1.15 -6.96
C PHE A 77 -5.71 2.07 -8.11
N ASP A 78 -6.81 1.78 -8.81
CA ASP A 78 -7.21 2.51 -10.03
C ASP A 78 -7.60 3.97 -9.75
N GLU A 79 -8.17 4.23 -8.56
CA GLU A 79 -8.66 5.58 -8.18
C GLU A 79 -7.60 6.42 -7.43
N ILE A 80 -6.34 5.99 -7.38
CA ILE A 80 -5.28 6.73 -6.69
C ILE A 80 -4.80 7.89 -7.56
N ALA A 81 -5.38 9.07 -7.34
CA ALA A 81 -4.94 10.33 -7.94
C ALA A 81 -3.74 10.90 -7.17
N ILE A 82 -2.53 10.61 -7.66
CA ILE A 82 -1.30 11.23 -7.16
C ILE A 82 -1.14 12.65 -7.75
N HIS A 83 -1.51 13.67 -6.97
CA HIS A 83 -1.40 15.08 -7.33
C HIS A 83 0.00 15.65 -7.21
#